data_AF-A0A813HBI3-F1
#
_entry.id   AF-A0A813HBI3-F1
#
_cell.length_a   1.000
_cell.length_b   1.000
_cell.length_c   1.000
_cell.angle_alpha   90.00
_cell.angle_beta   90.00
_cell.angle_gamma   90.00
#
_symmetry.space_group_name_H-M   'P 1'
#
loop_
_entity.id
_entity.type
_entity.pdbx_description
1 polymer ?
#
loop_
_entity_poly.entity_id
_entity_poly.type
_entity_poly.pdbx_seq_one_letter_code
_entity_poly.pdbx_strand_id
1 'polypeptide(L)'
;DVKPEEEESNVHLQTRMSAGKKVPAPRARRGASNRESSDIFGVPMPGSELMDSQLLLGASGEALVDPAHGHPAHKARAVTFADLDPLKSMVHGHILITPAADESDVTHYNIFWASNRTARTLIRSVARGITSYHLHDPVDHSKGVKIPAGVNQLMVKTSNSLGMMQDGVTVDIWDYWQPAFTSLLKGLFRGG
;
A
#
# COMPACT_ATOMS: atom_id res chain seq x y z
N ASP A 1 25.17 -46.49 -35.74
CA ASP A 1 24.33 -46.86 -34.59
C ASP A 1 24.67 -46.04 -33.36
N VAL A 2 23.88 -45.02 -33.07
CA VAL A 2 23.91 -44.28 -31.81
C VAL A 2 22.48 -44.32 -31.26
N LYS A 3 22.28 -45.08 -30.19
CA LYS A 3 20.99 -45.19 -29.47
C LYS A 3 20.75 -43.93 -28.64
N PRO A 4 19.51 -43.43 -28.54
CA PRO A 4 19.16 -42.42 -27.55
C PRO A 4 18.78 -43.09 -26.21
N GLU A 5 19.21 -42.47 -25.11
CA GLU A 5 18.75 -42.76 -23.75
C GLU A 5 17.51 -41.91 -23.46
N GLU A 6 16.40 -42.56 -23.08
CA GLU A 6 15.17 -41.92 -22.60
C GLU A 6 15.17 -41.92 -21.07
N GLU A 7 15.10 -40.73 -20.47
CA GLU A 7 14.91 -40.49 -19.05
C GLU A 7 13.49 -39.93 -18.85
N GLU A 8 12.54 -40.78 -18.43
CA GLU A 8 11.20 -40.33 -18.04
C GLU A 8 11.08 -40.30 -16.50
N SER A 9 11.14 -39.08 -15.96
CA SER A 9 10.83 -38.77 -14.56
C SER A 9 9.31 -38.69 -14.35
N ASN A 10 8.73 -39.66 -13.63
CA ASN A 10 7.30 -39.68 -13.34
C ASN A 10 7.00 -39.06 -11.96
N VAL A 11 6.28 -37.94 -11.97
CA VAL A 11 5.91 -37.11 -10.82
C VAL A 11 4.54 -37.56 -10.28
N HIS A 12 4.48 -38.02 -9.03
CA HIS A 12 3.21 -38.35 -8.35
C HIS A 12 2.86 -37.30 -7.29
N LEU A 13 1.99 -36.35 -7.66
CA LEU A 13 1.40 -35.36 -6.77
C LEU A 13 0.07 -35.91 -6.21
N GLN A 14 0.02 -36.22 -4.91
CA GLN A 14 -1.24 -36.48 -4.20
C GLN A 14 -1.72 -35.21 -3.47
N THR A 15 -2.80 -34.65 -4.00
CA THR A 15 -3.57 -33.53 -3.43
C THR A 15 -4.42 -34.01 -2.24
N ARG A 16 -4.19 -33.46 -1.05
CA ARG A 16 -5.08 -33.56 0.11
C ARG A 16 -6.03 -32.36 0.14
N MET A 17 -7.34 -32.60 0.04
CA MET A 17 -8.37 -31.60 0.39
C MET A 17 -8.89 -31.86 1.81
N SER A 18 -8.83 -30.84 2.66
CA SER A 18 -9.42 -30.81 4.01
C SER A 18 -10.46 -29.69 4.04
N ALA A 19 -11.73 -30.06 4.29
CA ALA A 19 -12.85 -29.12 4.36
C ALA A 19 -13.07 -28.66 5.80
N GLY A 20 -13.00 -27.34 6.00
CA GLY A 20 -13.12 -26.65 7.29
C GLY A 20 -14.55 -26.59 7.84
N LYS A 21 -14.61 -26.63 9.18
CA LYS A 21 -15.79 -26.68 10.05
C LYS A 21 -16.36 -25.27 10.30
N LYS A 22 -17.68 -25.15 10.19
CA LYS A 22 -18.48 -23.91 10.33
C LYS A 22 -18.55 -23.45 11.80
N VAL A 23 -18.28 -22.17 12.09
CA VAL A 23 -18.42 -21.54 13.42
C VAL A 23 -19.62 -20.56 13.43
N PRO A 24 -20.50 -20.56 14.45
CA PRO A 24 -21.62 -19.61 14.54
C PRO A 24 -21.27 -18.31 15.29
N ALA A 25 -21.99 -17.24 14.92
CA ALA A 25 -21.80 -15.85 15.34
C ALA A 25 -22.22 -15.52 16.80
N PRO A 26 -21.67 -14.45 17.42
CA PRO A 26 -22.02 -14.01 18.77
C PRO A 26 -23.25 -13.08 18.83
N ARG A 27 -23.99 -13.20 19.94
CA ARG A 27 -25.27 -12.57 20.27
C ARG A 27 -25.03 -11.28 21.07
N ALA A 28 -25.50 -10.12 20.58
CA ALA A 28 -25.38 -8.84 21.28
C ALA A 28 -26.45 -8.68 22.38
N ARG A 29 -26.03 -8.26 23.59
CA ARG A 29 -26.90 -7.88 24.72
C ARG A 29 -27.09 -6.36 24.77
N ARG A 30 -28.33 -5.94 25.06
CA ARG A 30 -28.78 -4.56 25.35
C ARG A 30 -28.61 -4.23 26.84
N GLY A 31 -28.45 -2.95 27.15
CA GLY A 31 -28.70 -2.31 28.46
C GLY A 31 -28.33 -0.83 28.38
N ALA A 32 -29.32 0.10 28.31
CA ALA A 32 -29.90 0.86 29.44
C ALA A 32 -28.95 2.00 29.92
N SER A 33 -29.22 3.29 29.65
CA SER A 33 -30.22 4.21 30.24
C SER A 33 -29.87 4.69 31.67
N ASN A 34 -29.55 5.98 31.81
CA ASN A 34 -29.85 6.86 32.96
C ASN A 34 -29.62 8.33 32.49
N ARG A 35 -30.58 9.28 32.49
CA ARG A 35 -31.31 9.97 33.60
C ARG A 35 -30.37 10.44 34.72
N GLU A 36 -30.45 11.64 35.27
CA GLU A 36 -31.25 12.87 35.16
C GLU A 36 -30.50 13.88 36.07
N SER A 37 -30.73 15.19 35.91
CA SER A 37 -31.12 16.10 37.01
C SER A 37 -30.47 17.49 36.93
N SER A 38 -31.39 18.44 36.85
CA SER A 38 -31.32 19.89 37.06
C SER A 38 -31.09 20.29 38.52
N ASP A 39 -30.62 21.53 38.75
CA ASP A 39 -31.02 22.50 39.81
C ASP A 39 -30.13 23.76 39.63
N ILE A 40 -30.59 24.93 39.15
CA ILE A 40 -31.40 26.01 39.79
C ILE A 40 -30.73 26.61 41.05
N PHE A 41 -30.28 27.88 40.98
CA PHE A 41 -30.64 29.01 41.88
C PHE A 41 -29.91 30.31 41.49
N GLY A 42 -30.66 31.43 41.35
CA GLY A 42 -30.17 32.81 41.15
C GLY A 42 -29.50 33.40 42.41
N VAL A 43 -28.82 34.55 42.39
CA VAL A 43 -29.33 35.95 42.37
C VAL A 43 -28.17 36.92 41.96
N PRO A 44 -28.43 38.11 41.35
CA PRO A 44 -27.41 38.97 40.73
C PRO A 44 -26.87 40.09 41.65
N MET A 45 -25.69 40.64 41.33
CA MET A 45 -25.24 41.96 41.81
C MET A 45 -24.58 42.77 40.68
N PRO A 46 -24.94 44.05 40.48
CA PRO A 46 -24.33 44.96 39.52
C PRO A 46 -23.20 45.76 40.17
N GLY A 47 -22.13 46.03 39.43
CA GLY A 47 -21.02 46.82 39.93
C GLY A 47 -19.86 46.81 38.96
N SER A 48 -19.95 47.70 37.98
CA SER A 48 -18.97 48.01 36.95
C SER A 48 -17.58 48.33 37.50
N GLU A 49 -16.59 47.49 37.19
CA GLU A 49 -15.19 47.92 37.06
C GLU A 49 -14.53 47.22 35.86
N LEU A 50 -14.35 48.03 34.81
CA LEU A 50 -13.15 48.12 33.98
C LEU A 50 -12.54 46.80 33.47
N MET A 51 -12.98 46.44 32.26
CA MET A 51 -12.19 45.96 31.12
C MET A 51 -10.70 45.64 31.38
N ASP A 52 -10.42 44.45 31.93
CA ASP A 52 -9.19 43.73 31.63
C ASP A 52 -9.40 42.94 30.34
N SER A 53 -8.71 43.39 29.32
CA SER A 53 -8.77 42.85 27.97
C SER A 53 -7.99 41.54 27.90
N GLN A 54 -8.71 40.42 27.86
CA GLN A 54 -8.38 39.15 27.17
C GLN A 54 -6.99 38.53 27.49
N LEU A 55 -6.89 37.35 28.11
CA LEU A 55 -7.43 36.08 27.62
C LEU A 55 -7.39 35.03 28.74
N LEU A 56 -8.54 34.40 28.98
CA LEU A 56 -8.81 33.43 30.02
C LEU A 56 -8.21 32.05 29.69
N LEU A 57 -7.56 31.43 30.68
CA LEU A 57 -7.18 30.02 30.70
C LEU A 57 -8.43 29.14 30.51
N GLY A 58 -8.53 28.46 29.37
CA GLY A 58 -9.52 27.42 29.10
C GLY A 58 -8.82 26.09 28.88
N ALA A 59 -8.47 25.40 29.97
CA ALA A 59 -8.07 24.01 29.94
C ALA A 59 -9.29 23.13 29.64
N SER A 60 -9.59 22.94 28.36
CA SER A 60 -10.15 21.70 27.84
C SER A 60 -9.03 21.03 27.08
N GLY A 61 -8.48 19.94 27.62
CA GLY A 61 -7.35 19.19 27.07
C GLY A 61 -7.68 18.47 25.77
N GLU A 62 -8.08 19.19 24.73
CA GLU A 62 -7.84 18.79 23.36
C GLU A 62 -6.39 19.15 23.11
N ALA A 63 -5.48 18.20 23.35
CA ALA A 63 -4.11 18.32 22.93
C ALA A 63 -4.13 18.80 21.47
N LEU A 64 -3.50 19.95 21.19
CA LEU A 64 -3.09 20.30 19.84
C LEU A 64 -2.07 19.23 19.44
N VAL A 65 -2.57 18.06 19.07
CA VAL A 65 -1.79 17.03 18.40
C VAL A 65 -1.44 17.69 17.08
N ASP A 66 -0.25 18.29 17.03
CA ASP A 66 0.31 18.73 15.77
C ASP A 66 0.24 17.50 14.84
N PRO A 67 -0.49 17.58 13.71
CA PRO A 67 -0.69 16.45 12.82
C PRO A 67 0.64 15.88 12.31
N ALA A 68 1.75 16.61 12.40
CA ALA A 68 3.09 16.12 12.09
C ALA A 68 3.70 15.19 13.15
N HIS A 69 3.25 15.22 14.42
CA HIS A 69 3.86 14.46 15.52
C HIS A 69 3.49 12.96 15.54
N GLY A 70 2.62 12.50 14.62
CA GLY A 70 2.24 11.10 14.52
C GLY A 70 2.78 10.38 13.29
N HIS A 71 3.05 11.08 12.19
CA HIS A 71 3.49 10.43 10.96
C HIS A 71 4.95 9.97 11.07
N PRO A 72 5.35 8.91 10.34
CA PRO A 72 6.75 8.54 10.27
C PRO A 72 7.60 9.69 9.73
N ALA A 73 8.68 10.00 10.43
CA ALA A 73 9.74 10.92 10.04
C ALA A 73 10.79 10.22 9.15
N HIS A 74 10.99 8.90 9.31
CA HIS A 74 11.98 8.17 8.53
C HIS A 74 11.39 7.65 7.22
N LYS A 75 11.96 8.09 6.10
CA LYS A 75 11.62 7.66 4.74
C LYS A 75 12.39 6.40 4.36
N ALA A 76 11.81 5.56 3.50
CA ALA A 76 12.56 4.52 2.78
C ALA A 76 13.81 5.14 2.12
N ARG A 77 14.89 4.37 1.98
CA ARG A 77 16.12 4.89 1.36
C ARG A 77 16.05 4.87 -0.16
N ALA A 78 15.47 3.82 -0.72
CA ALA A 78 15.35 3.63 -2.17
C ALA A 78 14.19 2.70 -2.51
N VAL A 79 13.70 2.81 -3.74
CA VAL A 79 12.87 1.77 -4.39
C VAL A 79 13.47 1.50 -5.77
N THR A 80 13.52 0.24 -6.17
CA THR A 80 13.91 -0.17 -7.52
C THR A 80 12.87 -1.12 -8.11
N PHE A 81 12.75 -1.08 -9.43
CA PHE A 81 11.84 -1.93 -10.18
C PHE A 81 12.43 -2.18 -11.56
N ALA A 82 12.31 -3.42 -12.04
CA ALA A 82 12.66 -3.81 -13.39
C ALA A 82 11.47 -4.55 -13.98
N ASP A 83 11.01 -4.09 -15.14
CA ASP A 83 9.95 -4.74 -15.89
C ASP A 83 10.48 -5.93 -16.69
N LEU A 84 9.72 -7.02 -16.65
CA LEU A 84 9.97 -8.30 -17.30
C LEU A 84 8.83 -8.68 -18.25
N ASP A 85 7.77 -7.88 -18.37
CA ASP A 85 6.66 -8.16 -19.27
C ASP A 85 6.97 -7.62 -20.68
N PRO A 86 7.02 -8.48 -21.72
CA PRO A 86 7.31 -8.02 -23.08
C PRO A 86 6.10 -7.39 -23.77
N LEU A 87 4.94 -7.26 -23.11
CA LEU A 87 3.71 -6.69 -23.67
C LEU A 87 3.59 -5.20 -23.36
N LYS A 88 3.16 -4.44 -24.38
CA LYS A 88 3.04 -3.00 -24.28
C LYS A 88 2.05 -2.61 -23.19
N SER A 89 2.46 -1.68 -22.33
CA SER A 89 1.69 -1.10 -21.23
C SER A 89 1.32 -2.09 -20.11
N MET A 90 2.03 -3.20 -20.05
CA MET A 90 1.95 -4.19 -18.97
C MET A 90 3.29 -4.19 -18.23
N VAL A 91 3.26 -4.44 -16.93
CA VAL A 91 4.49 -4.60 -16.15
C VAL A 91 4.44 -5.82 -15.26
N HIS A 92 5.55 -6.54 -15.20
CA HIS A 92 5.70 -7.73 -14.37
C HIS A 92 7.09 -7.74 -13.77
N GLY A 93 7.24 -7.94 -12.45
CA GLY A 93 8.56 -8.02 -11.85
C GLY A 93 8.61 -7.71 -10.36
N HIS A 94 9.81 -7.65 -9.80
CA HIS A 94 10.01 -7.39 -8.39
C HIS A 94 10.21 -5.91 -8.10
N ILE A 95 9.40 -5.38 -7.19
CA ILE A 95 9.62 -4.10 -6.53
C ILE A 95 10.50 -4.37 -5.31
N LEU A 96 11.69 -3.79 -5.30
CA LEU A 96 12.63 -3.90 -4.19
C LEU A 96 12.65 -2.59 -3.41
N ILE A 97 12.42 -2.67 -2.11
CA ILE A 97 12.44 -1.54 -1.18
C ILE A 97 13.73 -1.62 -0.39
N THR A 98 14.52 -0.54 -0.41
CA THR A 98 15.60 -0.37 0.56
C THR A 98 15.02 0.31 1.80
N PRO A 99 14.97 -0.37 2.97
CA PRO A 99 14.36 0.16 4.19
C PRO A 99 14.96 1.51 4.61
N ALA A 100 14.23 2.22 5.46
CA ALA A 100 14.75 3.40 6.15
C ALA A 100 15.98 3.03 7.00
N ALA A 101 16.87 4.00 7.25
CA ALA A 101 18.06 3.77 8.09
C ALA A 101 17.68 3.54 9.56
N ASP A 102 16.63 4.24 10.02
CA ASP A 102 15.93 3.99 11.27
C ASP A 102 14.46 3.68 10.94
N GLU A 103 13.91 2.65 11.56
CA GLU A 103 12.52 2.22 11.41
C GLU A 103 11.77 2.26 12.76
N SER A 104 12.29 3.00 13.74
CA SER A 104 11.71 3.16 15.08
C SER A 104 10.25 3.64 15.07
N ASP A 105 9.89 4.41 14.05
CA ASP A 105 8.57 5.01 13.80
C ASP A 105 7.86 4.42 12.57
N VAL A 106 8.41 3.38 11.94
CA VAL A 106 7.86 2.73 10.75
C VAL A 106 7.29 1.35 11.10
N THR A 107 6.04 1.10 10.70
CA THR A 107 5.41 -0.22 10.85
C THR A 107 5.26 -0.97 9.54
N HIS A 108 5.04 -0.25 8.43
CA HIS A 108 4.85 -0.81 7.10
C HIS A 108 5.22 0.19 6.01
N TYR A 109 5.39 -0.34 4.81
CA TYR A 109 5.63 0.41 3.58
C TYR A 109 4.42 0.28 2.66
N ASN A 110 3.96 1.40 2.13
CA ASN A 110 2.87 1.47 1.17
C ASN A 110 3.43 1.76 -0.23
N ILE A 111 3.14 0.88 -1.17
CA ILE A 111 3.57 0.95 -2.57
C ILE A 111 2.40 1.47 -3.39
N PHE A 112 2.64 2.54 -4.15
CA PHE A 112 1.63 3.21 -4.96
C PHE A 112 2.05 3.31 -6.43
N TRP A 113 1.05 3.29 -7.31
CA TRP A 113 1.16 3.96 -8.59
C TRP A 113 1.27 5.47 -8.37
N ALA A 114 2.18 6.13 -9.08
CA ALA A 114 2.44 7.54 -8.91
C ALA A 114 2.64 8.26 -10.24
N SER A 115 2.44 9.59 -10.19
CA SER A 115 2.68 10.49 -11.30
C SER A 115 3.30 11.77 -10.76
N ASN A 116 4.45 12.19 -11.30
CA ASN A 116 5.15 13.41 -10.86
C ASN A 116 5.29 13.49 -9.32
N ARG A 117 5.79 12.42 -8.70
CA ARG A 117 5.96 12.29 -7.24
C ARG A 117 4.67 12.45 -6.43
N THR A 118 3.52 12.25 -7.05
CA THR A 118 2.22 12.26 -6.38
C THR A 118 1.64 10.86 -6.41
N ALA A 119 1.44 10.26 -5.24
CA ALA A 119 0.79 8.96 -5.10
C ALA A 119 -0.65 9.02 -5.63
N ARG A 120 -1.07 7.99 -6.37
CA ARG A 120 -2.42 7.86 -6.93
C ARG A 120 -3.19 6.70 -6.32
N THR A 121 -2.81 5.48 -6.67
CA THR A 121 -3.54 4.27 -6.27
C THR A 121 -2.60 3.34 -5.52
N LEU A 122 -3.06 2.85 -4.37
CA LEU A 122 -2.33 1.87 -3.58
C LEU A 122 -2.27 0.54 -4.34
N ILE A 123 -1.07 0.00 -4.51
CA ILE A 123 -0.83 -1.34 -5.04
C ILE A 123 -0.83 -2.33 -3.89
N ARG A 124 -0.01 -2.07 -2.88
CA ARG A 124 0.20 -2.99 -1.76
C ARG A 124 0.77 -2.29 -0.52
N SER A 125 0.35 -2.76 0.65
CA SER A 125 1.01 -2.52 1.92
C SER A 125 1.85 -3.75 2.31
N VAL A 126 3.12 -3.54 2.65
CA VAL A 126 4.03 -4.60 3.12
C VAL A 126 4.56 -4.24 4.51
N ALA A 127 4.56 -5.21 5.43
CA ALA A 127 5.06 -4.99 6.78
C ALA A 127 6.56 -4.67 6.77
N ARG A 128 7.03 -3.97 7.81
CA ARG A 128 8.46 -3.78 8.05
C ARG A 128 9.21 -5.11 7.99
N GLY A 129 10.40 -5.10 7.39
CA GLY A 129 11.23 -6.29 7.14
C GLY A 129 10.93 -7.02 5.82
N ILE A 130 9.81 -6.72 5.15
CA ILE A 130 9.54 -7.21 3.80
C ILE A 130 10.08 -6.22 2.78
N THR A 131 11.16 -6.58 2.09
CA THR A 131 11.87 -5.70 1.16
C THR A 131 11.61 -6.01 -0.31
N SER A 132 10.85 -7.06 -0.62
CA SER A 132 10.54 -7.46 -2.00
C SER A 132 9.06 -7.76 -2.14
N TYR A 133 8.44 -7.21 -3.18
CA TYR A 133 7.08 -7.50 -3.60
C TYR A 133 7.04 -7.85 -5.08
N HIS A 134 6.42 -8.96 -5.44
CA HIS A 134 6.24 -9.36 -6.84
C HIS A 134 4.98 -8.70 -7.40
N LEU A 135 5.15 -7.79 -8.36
CA LEU A 135 4.06 -7.10 -9.04
C LEU A 135 3.60 -7.93 -10.25
N HIS A 136 2.42 -8.53 -10.15
CA HIS A 136 1.80 -9.36 -11.17
C HIS A 136 0.27 -9.20 -11.12
N ASP A 137 -0.44 -9.72 -12.13
CA ASP A 137 -1.89 -9.73 -12.16
C ASP A 137 -2.46 -10.51 -10.95
N PRO A 138 -3.51 -9.98 -10.27
CA PRO A 138 -4.03 -10.57 -9.04
C PRO A 138 -4.80 -11.88 -9.25
N VAL A 139 -5.20 -12.21 -10.48
CA VAL A 139 -5.89 -13.45 -10.83
C VAL A 139 -4.92 -14.46 -11.45
N ASP A 140 -4.02 -13.99 -12.31
CA ASP A 140 -3.04 -14.81 -13.01
C ASP A 140 -1.62 -14.31 -12.76
N HIS A 141 -0.94 -14.92 -11.79
CA HIS A 141 0.41 -14.50 -11.37
C HIS A 141 1.49 -14.69 -12.45
N SER A 142 1.16 -15.28 -13.60
CA SER A 142 2.07 -15.39 -14.74
C SER A 142 2.05 -14.16 -15.65
N LYS A 143 1.09 -13.25 -15.46
CA LYS A 143 0.89 -12.06 -16.30
C LYS A 143 1.25 -10.78 -15.56
N GLY A 144 1.70 -9.78 -16.30
CA GLY A 144 1.87 -8.43 -15.77
C GLY A 144 0.56 -7.72 -15.47
N VAL A 145 0.69 -6.58 -14.80
CA VAL A 145 -0.39 -5.65 -14.50
C VAL A 145 -0.38 -4.52 -15.49
N LYS A 146 -1.55 -4.09 -15.95
CA LYS A 146 -1.68 -2.90 -16.79
C LYS A 146 -1.27 -1.64 -16.04
N ILE A 147 -0.38 -0.83 -16.61
CA ILE A 147 -0.03 0.48 -16.06
C ILE A 147 -1.28 1.40 -16.16
N PRO A 148 -1.74 2.02 -15.06
CA PRO A 148 -2.88 2.94 -15.11
C PRO A 148 -2.59 4.19 -15.95
N ALA A 149 -3.64 4.80 -16.52
CA ALA A 149 -3.48 6.00 -17.33
C ALA A 149 -2.86 7.17 -16.53
N GLY A 150 -1.85 7.81 -17.11
CA GLY A 150 -1.16 8.96 -16.52
C GLY A 150 -0.20 8.62 -15.37
N VAL A 151 0.08 7.33 -15.15
CA VAL A 151 1.10 6.85 -14.20
C VAL A 151 2.41 6.65 -14.96
N ASN A 152 3.51 7.12 -14.38
CA ASN A 152 4.86 6.94 -14.90
C ASN A 152 5.88 6.54 -13.81
N GLN A 153 5.43 6.41 -12.56
CA GLN A 153 6.28 6.15 -11.41
C GLN A 153 5.65 5.13 -10.47
N LEU A 154 6.50 4.41 -9.74
CA LEU A 154 6.16 3.77 -8.49
C LEU A 154 6.61 4.66 -7.34
N MET A 155 5.82 4.71 -6.26
CA MET A 155 6.15 5.45 -5.04
C MET A 155 6.05 4.55 -3.83
N VAL A 156 7.02 4.64 -2.93
CA VAL A 156 7.00 4.00 -1.61
C VAL A 156 6.93 5.06 -0.52
N LYS A 157 5.94 4.91 0.36
CA LYS A 157 5.75 5.74 1.54
C LYS A 157 5.84 4.88 2.81
N THR A 158 6.48 5.41 3.84
CA THR A 158 6.48 4.80 5.19
C THR A 158 5.22 5.15 5.95
N SER A 159 4.74 4.20 6.75
CA SER A 159 3.50 4.33 7.50
C SER A 159 3.57 3.66 8.86
N ASN A 160 2.81 4.24 9.80
CA ASN A 160 2.59 3.72 11.14
C ASN A 160 1.09 3.72 11.48
N SER A 161 0.75 3.41 12.73
CA SER A 161 -0.64 3.40 13.21
C SER A 161 -1.30 4.77 13.23
N LEU A 162 -0.51 5.85 13.23
CA LEU A 162 -0.99 7.23 13.29
C LEU A 162 -1.14 7.84 11.89
N GLY A 163 -0.44 7.29 10.89
CA GLY A 163 -0.72 7.55 9.49
C GLY A 163 0.45 7.28 8.56
N MET A 164 0.42 7.94 7.41
CA MET A 164 1.41 7.81 6.35
C MET A 164 2.16 9.13 6.17
N MET A 165 3.44 9.03 5.83
CA MET A 165 4.24 10.19 5.46
C MET A 165 3.65 10.94 4.23
N GLN A 166 3.86 12.26 4.19
CA GLN A 166 3.33 13.10 3.10
C GLN A 166 4.05 12.89 1.77
N ASP A 167 5.38 12.70 1.79
CA ASP A 167 6.19 12.44 0.61
C ASP A 167 6.63 10.97 0.56
N GLY A 168 7.55 10.59 -0.33
CA GLY A 168 7.96 9.20 -0.52
C GLY A 168 9.15 9.09 -1.45
N VAL A 169 9.73 7.90 -1.57
CA VAL A 169 10.74 7.63 -2.62
C VAL A 169 10.02 7.17 -3.87
N THR A 170 10.50 7.60 -5.03
CA THR A 170 9.96 7.21 -6.34
C THR A 170 10.99 6.54 -7.21
N VAL A 171 10.52 5.67 -8.10
CA VAL A 171 11.27 5.15 -9.25
C VAL A 171 10.41 5.28 -10.50
N ASP A 172 11.02 5.67 -11.62
CA ASP A 172 10.34 5.73 -12.90
C ASP A 172 10.06 4.32 -13.42
N ILE A 173 8.88 4.15 -14.02
CA ILE A 173 8.50 2.90 -14.66
C ILE A 173 8.99 2.92 -16.10
N TRP A 174 9.84 1.95 -16.44
CA TRP A 174 10.26 1.68 -17.80
C TRP A 174 9.58 0.40 -18.28
N ASP A 175 8.68 0.52 -19.25
CA ASP A 175 7.97 -0.58 -19.90
C ASP A 175 8.87 -1.21 -20.98
N TYR A 176 9.30 -2.45 -20.74
CA TYR A 176 10.18 -3.18 -21.66
C TYR A 176 9.35 -3.96 -22.68
N TRP A 177 8.79 -3.25 -23.66
CA TRP A 177 8.03 -3.90 -24.72
C TRP A 177 8.92 -4.36 -25.89
N GLN A 178 8.77 -5.62 -26.31
CA GLN A 178 9.35 -6.13 -27.55
C GLN A 178 8.26 -6.28 -28.64
N PRO A 179 8.39 -5.64 -29.81
CA PRO A 179 7.53 -5.96 -30.95
C PRO A 179 7.78 -7.40 -31.39
N ALA A 180 6.71 -8.17 -31.57
CA ALA A 180 6.81 -9.51 -32.14
C ALA A 180 7.33 -9.42 -33.59
N PHE A 181 8.62 -9.66 -33.80
CA PHE A 181 9.23 -9.70 -35.15
C PHE A 181 8.82 -10.95 -35.96
N THR A 182 8.09 -11.88 -35.35
CA THR A 182 7.81 -13.23 -35.87
C THR A 182 6.82 -13.29 -37.04
N SER A 183 6.28 -12.15 -37.49
CA SER A 183 5.30 -12.11 -38.59
C SER A 183 5.86 -11.56 -39.90
N LEU A 184 7.00 -10.87 -39.91
CA LEU A 184 7.48 -10.16 -41.11
C LEU A 184 8.24 -11.07 -42.09
N LEU A 185 8.92 -12.12 -41.61
CA LEU A 185 9.78 -12.97 -42.44
C LEU A 185 9.11 -14.25 -42.95
N LYS A 186 7.92 -14.62 -42.45
CA LYS A 186 7.20 -15.80 -42.96
C LYS A 186 6.63 -15.60 -44.38
N GLY A 187 6.53 -14.36 -44.84
CA GLY A 187 6.12 -14.02 -46.21
C GLY A 187 7.28 -13.88 -47.21
N LEU A 188 8.51 -13.66 -46.74
CA LEU A 188 9.64 -13.31 -47.62
C LEU A 188 10.43 -14.55 -48.13
N PHE A 189 10.25 -15.72 -47.50
CA PHE A 189 10.98 -16.94 -47.87
C PHE A 189 10.08 -18.08 -48.39
N ARG A 190 8.84 -17.79 -48.82
CA ARG A 190 7.99 -18.75 -49.55
C ARG A 190 7.98 -18.40 -51.04
N GLY A 191 9.03 -18.77 -51.77
CA GLY A 191 9.02 -18.73 -53.23
C GLY A 191 10.36 -18.37 -53.86
N GLY A 192 11.25 -19.36 -53.94
CA GLY A 192 12.37 -19.43 -54.86
C GLY A 192 12.45 -20.86 -55.38
#